data_AF-A0A5B6VQ61-F1
#
_entry.id   AF-A0A5B6VQ61-F1
#
_cell.length_a   1.000
_cell.length_b   1.000
_cell.length_c   1.000
_cell.angle_alpha   90.00
_cell.angle_beta   90.00
_cell.angle_gamma   90.00
#
_symmetry.space_group_name_H-M   'P 1'
#
loop_
_entity.id
_entity.type
_entity.pdbx_description
1 polymer ?
#
loop_
_entity_poly.entity_id
_entity_poly.type
_entity_poly.pdbx_seq_one_letter_code
_entity_poly.pdbx_strand_id
1 'polypeptide(L)'
;MQFAFVAGRNILGSSLMAHELARGYHKETKDMQCAFKVNDKKSYLYFSSGTDLLKHETLQQIGYQEGELPMKYLGIPLSSTRLKKEDHDELVEKI
;
A
#
# COMPACT_ATOMS: atom_id res chain seq x y z
N MET A 1 -10.02 -25.50 2.71
CA MET A 1 -11.05 -24.57 2.21
C MET A 1 -10.36 -23.32 1.71
N GLN A 2 -10.37 -23.08 0.41
CA GLN A 2 -9.71 -21.92 -0.20
C GLN A 2 -10.73 -20.77 -0.30
N PHE A 3 -10.61 -19.76 0.56
CA PHE A 3 -11.42 -18.53 0.57
C PHE A 3 -11.15 -17.60 -0.65
N ALA A 4 -10.76 -18.15 -1.81
CA ALA A 4 -10.27 -17.35 -2.95
C ALA A 4 -11.38 -16.78 -3.85
N PHE A 5 -12.62 -17.25 -3.72
CA PHE A 5 -13.72 -16.87 -4.61
C PHE A 5 -14.75 -16.02 -3.88
N VAL A 6 -14.39 -14.76 -3.65
CA VAL A 6 -15.33 -13.75 -3.16
C VAL A 6 -16.00 -13.11 -4.37
N ALA A 7 -17.33 -13.19 -4.45
CA ALA A 7 -18.13 -12.61 -5.52
C ALA A 7 -17.80 -11.11 -5.70
N GLY A 8 -17.66 -10.67 -6.95
CA GLY A 8 -17.31 -9.28 -7.30
C GLY A 8 -15.82 -8.95 -7.37
N ARG A 9 -14.90 -9.89 -7.09
CA ARG A 9 -13.46 -9.69 -7.30
C ARG A 9 -13.05 -10.10 -8.72
N ASN A 10 -12.35 -9.23 -9.44
CA ASN A 10 -11.69 -9.58 -10.71
C ASN A 10 -10.45 -10.43 -10.40
N ILE A 11 -10.61 -11.75 -10.45
CA ILE A 11 -9.56 -12.73 -10.13
C ILE A 11 -8.57 -12.88 -11.30
N LEU A 12 -8.97 -12.55 -12.53
CA LEU A 12 -8.15 -12.69 -13.73
C LEU A 12 -6.83 -11.93 -13.64
N GLY A 13 -6.85 -10.67 -13.18
CA GLY A 13 -5.61 -9.89 -13.02
C GLY A 13 -4.66 -10.48 -11.98
N SER A 14 -5.20 -11.03 -10.89
CA SER A 14 -4.39 -11.70 -9.86
C SER A 14 -3.83 -13.04 -10.35
N SER A 15 -4.59 -13.78 -11.14
CA SER A 15 -4.14 -15.02 -11.78
C SER A 15 -3.03 -14.75 -12.79
N LEU A 16 -3.13 -13.68 -13.59
CA LEU A 16 -2.11 -13.32 -14.57
C LEU A 16 -0.81 -12.86 -13.90
N MET A 17 -0.88 -12.05 -12.84
CA MET A 17 0.32 -11.69 -12.06
C MET A 17 1.00 -12.91 -11.44
N ALA A 18 0.22 -13.85 -10.88
CA ALA A 18 0.78 -15.08 -10.35
C ALA A 18 1.45 -15.93 -11.43
N HIS A 19 0.85 -15.97 -12.63
CA HIS A 19 1.45 -16.65 -13.79
C HIS A 19 2.80 -16.03 -14.18
N GLU A 20 2.87 -14.71 -14.31
CA GLU A 20 4.12 -14.01 -14.65
C GLU A 20 5.22 -14.23 -13.62
N LEU A 21 4.86 -14.21 -12.32
CA LEU A 21 5.79 -14.53 -11.23
C LEU A 21 6.30 -15.98 -11.31
N ALA A 22 5.40 -16.94 -11.48
CA ALA A 22 5.74 -18.36 -11.53
C ALA A 22 6.60 -18.71 -12.76
N ARG A 23 6.39 -18.02 -13.88
CA ARG A 23 7.17 -18.18 -15.12
C ARG A 23 8.66 -17.91 -14.92
N GLY A 24 9.01 -17.03 -13.98
CA GLY A 24 10.39 -16.71 -13.63
C GLY A 24 11.05 -17.68 -12.65
N TYR A 25 10.26 -18.50 -11.96
CA TYR A 25 10.68 -19.26 -10.78
C TYR A 25 11.70 -20.38 -11.07
N HIS A 26 11.70 -20.92 -12.29
CA HIS A 26 12.60 -22.02 -12.69
C HIS A 26 13.91 -21.56 -13.34
N LYS A 27 14.14 -20.24 -13.49
CA LYS A 27 15.39 -19.74 -14.03
C LYS A 27 16.46 -19.74 -12.93
N GLU A 28 17.62 -20.35 -13.19
CA GLU A 28 18.80 -20.31 -12.30
C GLU A 28 19.39 -18.89 -12.08
N THR A 29 18.78 -17.86 -12.69
CA THR A 29 19.14 -16.46 -12.46
C THR A 29 18.75 -16.02 -11.05
N LYS A 30 19.74 -15.51 -10.30
CA LYS A 30 19.69 -15.05 -8.91
C LYS A 30 18.79 -13.83 -8.64
N ASP A 31 18.09 -13.30 -9.63
CA ASP A 31 17.35 -12.05 -9.50
C ASP A 31 15.95 -12.31 -8.93
N MET A 32 15.68 -11.69 -7.78
CA MET A 32 14.39 -11.78 -7.11
C MET A 32 13.30 -11.09 -7.93
N GLN A 33 12.29 -11.86 -8.33
CA GLN A 33 11.11 -11.32 -9.03
C GLN A 33 9.97 -11.11 -8.02
N CYS A 34 9.51 -9.87 -7.92
CA CYS A 34 8.32 -9.50 -7.15
C CYS A 34 7.28 -8.86 -8.07
N ALA A 35 6.00 -9.04 -7.73
CA ALA A 35 4.89 -8.37 -8.40
C ALA A 35 4.01 -7.74 -7.34
N PHE A 36 3.65 -6.48 -7.56
CA PHE A 36 2.79 -5.73 -6.66
C PHE A 36 1.55 -5.25 -7.42
N LYS A 37 0.38 -5.42 -6.80
CA LYS A 37 -0.88 -4.88 -7.31
C LYS A 37 -1.34 -3.78 -6.37
N VAL A 38 -1.22 -2.54 -6.82
CA VAL A 38 -1.78 -1.39 -6.11
C VAL A 38 -3.32 -1.44 -6.24
N ASN A 39 -4.02 -0.98 -5.19
CA ASN A 39 -5.47 -0.80 -5.27
C ASN A 39 -5.79 0.69 -5.31
N ASP A 40 -6.04 1.20 -6.51
CA ASP A 40 -6.26 2.63 -6.76
C ASP A 40 -7.41 3.20 -5.91
N LYS A 41 -8.44 2.39 -5.62
CA LYS A 41 -9.58 2.80 -4.78
C LYS A 41 -9.28 2.85 -3.29
N LYS A 42 -8.15 2.29 -2.85
CA LYS A 42 -7.70 2.26 -1.45
C LYS A 42 -6.37 2.99 -1.25
N SER A 43 -5.79 3.51 -2.32
CA SER A 43 -4.52 4.23 -2.30
C SER A 43 -4.78 5.72 -2.19
N TYR A 44 -4.01 6.38 -1.32
CA TYR A 44 -4.10 7.81 -1.09
C TYR A 44 -2.70 8.43 -1.22
N LEU A 45 -2.64 9.66 -1.73
CA LEU A 45 -1.44 10.49 -1.77
C LEU A 45 -1.48 11.51 -0.63
N TYR A 46 -0.42 11.59 0.16
CA TYR A 46 -0.30 12.52 1.27
C TYR A 46 0.80 13.55 0.98
N PHE A 47 0.51 14.82 1.24
CA PHE A 47 1.44 15.92 1.00
C PHE A 47 1.75 16.63 2.33
N SER A 48 3.01 16.64 2.75
CA SER A 48 3.44 17.38 3.96
C SER A 48 3.75 18.85 3.69
N SER A 49 4.10 19.18 2.44
CA SER A 49 4.42 20.51 1.96
C SER A 49 4.27 20.56 0.43
N GLY A 50 4.10 21.75 -0.14
CA GLY A 50 3.96 21.96 -1.57
C GLY A 50 2.88 22.98 -1.93
N THR A 51 2.87 23.43 -3.18
CA THR A 51 1.85 24.34 -3.73
C THR A 51 0.63 23.56 -4.22
N ASP A 52 -0.55 24.16 -4.13
CA ASP A 52 -1.81 23.48 -4.51
C ASP A 52 -1.86 23.13 -6.00
N LEU A 53 -1.18 23.91 -6.84
CA LEU A 53 -1.03 23.60 -8.27
C LEU A 53 -0.29 22.27 -8.47
N LEU A 54 0.86 22.09 -7.81
CA LEU A 54 1.67 20.88 -7.94
C LEU A 54 0.94 19.65 -7.39
N LYS A 55 0.20 19.81 -6.28
CA LYS A 55 -0.66 18.75 -5.74
C LYS A 55 -1.70 18.33 -6.77
N HIS A 56 -2.40 19.31 -7.36
CA HIS A 56 -3.44 19.04 -8.35
C HIS A 56 -2.89 18.33 -9.59
N GLU A 57 -1.78 18.80 -10.15
CA GLU A 57 -1.12 18.16 -11.29
C GLU A 57 -0.70 16.71 -10.97
N THR A 58 -0.12 16.48 -9.80
CA THR A 58 0.32 15.15 -9.35
C THR A 58 -0.88 14.20 -9.17
N LEU A 59 -1.96 14.67 -8.56
CA LEU A 59 -3.18 13.88 -8.37
C LEU A 59 -3.83 13.50 -9.70
N GLN A 60 -3.85 14.40 -10.68
CA GLN A 60 -4.37 14.11 -12.02
C GLN A 60 -3.54 13.07 -12.77
N GLN A 61 -2.21 13.12 -12.64
CA GLN A 61 -1.32 12.18 -13.32
C GLN A 61 -1.37 10.77 -12.70
N ILE A 62 -1.44 10.67 -11.37
CA ILE A 62 -1.38 9.39 -10.66
C ILE A 62 -2.79 8.75 -10.54
N GLY A 63 -3.84 9.56 -10.43
CA GLY A 63 -5.22 9.08 -10.33
C GLY A 63 -5.60 8.52 -8.96
N TYR A 64 -4.85 8.85 -7.90
CA TYR A 64 -5.19 8.49 -6.52
C TYR A 64 -5.89 9.63 -5.79
N GLN A 65 -6.60 9.30 -4.71
CA GLN A 65 -7.26 10.30 -3.87
C GLN A 65 -6.23 11.03 -2.99
N GLU A 66 -6.45 12.31 -2.71
CA GLU A 66 -5.66 13.03 -1.71
C GLU A 66 -6.04 12.56 -0.30
N GLY A 67 -5.04 12.31 0.54
CA GLY A 67 -5.19 11.94 1.93
C GLY A 67 -4.80 13.09 2.85
N GLU A 68 -5.47 13.18 4.00
CA GLU A 68 -5.22 14.22 5.00
C GLU A 68 -4.24 13.78 6.08
N LEU A 69 -3.41 14.70 6.55
CA LEU A 69 -2.50 14.51 7.67
C LEU A 69 -3.07 15.18 8.94
N PRO A 70 -2.81 14.65 10.15
CA PRO A 70 -2.01 13.46 10.45
C PRO A 70 -2.78 12.16 10.17
N MET A 71 -2.16 11.23 9.43
CA MET A 71 -2.78 9.94 9.11
C MET A 71 -2.50 8.88 10.18
N LYS A 72 -3.44 7.94 10.34
CA LYS A 72 -3.28 6.75 11.19
C LYS A 72 -3.18 5.51 10.33
N TYR A 73 -2.24 4.63 10.66
CA TYR A 73 -2.14 3.30 10.09
C TYR A 73 -2.49 2.28 11.15
N LEU A 74 -3.55 1.50 10.93
CA LEU A 74 -4.09 0.55 11.91
C LEU A 74 -4.43 1.20 13.27
N GLY A 75 -4.91 2.45 13.25
CA GLY A 75 -5.27 3.20 14.46
C GLY A 75 -4.10 3.91 15.15
N ILE A 76 -2.86 3.65 14.72
CA ILE A 76 -1.64 4.26 15.25
C ILE A 76 -1.25 5.47 14.38
N PRO A 77 -1.02 6.67 14.95
CA PRO A 77 -0.52 7.81 14.21
C PRO A 77 0.82 7.48 13.52
N LEU A 78 0.91 7.72 12.21
CA LEU A 78 2.19 7.61 11.50
C LEU A 78 3.02 8.87 11.77
N SER A 79 3.86 8.82 12.81
CA SER A 79 4.96 9.78 13.00
C SER A 79 6.24 9.23 12.37
N SER A 80 6.99 10.08 11.66
CA SER A 80 8.31 9.74 11.10
C SER A 80 9.42 9.66 12.16
N THR A 81 9.13 9.91 13.43
CA THR A 81 10.08 9.77 14.53
C THR A 81 10.05 8.35 15.09
N ARG A 82 11.23 7.77 15.38
CA ARG A 82 11.33 6.53 16.16
C ARG A 82 10.46 6.68 17.42
N LEU A 83 9.51 5.78 17.63
CA LEU A 83 8.83 5.66 18.92
C LEU A 83 9.90 5.60 20.00
N LYS A 84 9.88 6.57 20.92
CA LYS A 84 10.75 6.49 22.08
C LYS A 84 10.21 5.40 22.98
N LYS A 85 11.07 4.84 23.84
CA LYS A 85 10.68 3.76 24.75
C LYS A 85 9.48 4.16 25.65
N GLU A 86 9.31 5.46 25.85
CA GLU A 86 8.19 6.07 26.59
C GLU A 86 6.83 5.97 25.86
N ASP A 87 6.80 5.87 24.52
CA ASP A 87 5.56 5.82 23.73
C ASP A 87 4.98 4.39 23.62
N HIS A 88 5.66 3.39 24.19
CA HIS A 88 5.26 1.98 24.10
C HIS A 88 4.10 1.62 25.02
N ASP A 89 3.92 2.33 26.13
CA ASP A 89 2.94 1.97 27.17
C ASP A 89 1.49 2.23 26.71
N GLU A 90 1.25 3.32 25.97
CA GLU A 90 -0.09 3.61 25.40
C GLU A 90 -0.52 2.64 24.28
N LEU A 91 0.45 1.95 23.66
CA LEU A 91 0.19 1.01 22.57
C LEU A 91 -0.12 -0.41 23.06
N VAL A 92 0.42 -0.80 24.22
CA VAL A 92 0.13 -2.10 24.84
C VAL A 92 -1.27 -2.13 25.45
N GLU A 93 -1.81 -0.99 25.88
CA GLU A 93 -3.15 -0.89 26.50
C GLU A 93 -4.32 -0.99 25.51
N LYS A 94 -4.06 -0.95 24.19
CA LYS A 94 -5.09 -0.99 23.13
C LYS A 94 -5.16 -2.31 22.35
N ILE A 95 -4.54 -3.38 22.85
CA ILE A 95 -4.68 -4.76 22.32
C ILE A 95 -5.65 -5.56 23.18
#